data_AF-A0A9P5WXA4-F1
#
_entry.id   AF-A0A9P5WXA4-F1
#
_cell.length_a   1.000
_cell.length_b   1.000
_cell.length_c   1.000
_cell.angle_alpha   90.00
_cell.angle_beta   90.00
_cell.angle_gamma   90.00
#
_symmetry.space_group_name_H-M   'P 1'
#
loop_
_entity.id
_entity.type
_entity.pdbx_description
1 polymer ?
#
loop_
_entity_poly.entity_id
_entity_poly.type
_entity_poly.pdbx_seq_one_letter_code
_entity_poly.pdbx_strand_id
1 'polypeptide(L)'
;CWKWGHPSDTCRCPAIHCPICVGPHHRDSHHSMSGCCKGNPKASPPILPAPVDMACPHVCSCINCSTQHTPDDRHCPYWHHCFNCDWIKLR
;
A
#
# COMPACT_ATOMS: atom_id res chain seq x y z
N CYS A 1 -6.99 8.36 -7.87
CA CYS A 1 -5.93 7.34 -7.73
C CYS A 1 -5.20 7.55 -6.40
N TRP A 2 -4.90 6.50 -5.62
CA TRP A 2 -4.02 6.65 -4.44
C TRP A 2 -2.55 6.84 -4.83
N LYS A 3 -2.16 6.39 -6.02
CA LYS A 3 -0.88 6.73 -6.62
C LYS A 3 -0.95 8.17 -7.14
N TRP A 4 -0.11 9.04 -6.57
CA TRP A 4 0.05 10.44 -6.98
C TRP A 4 -1.19 11.35 -6.81
N GLY A 5 -2.23 10.93 -6.08
CA GLY A 5 -3.34 11.82 -5.70
C GLY A 5 -4.20 12.38 -6.84
N HIS A 6 -4.04 11.93 -8.10
CA HIS A 6 -4.79 12.55 -9.19
C HIS A 6 -6.26 12.07 -9.25
N PRO A 7 -7.24 13.00 -9.25
CA PRO A 7 -8.57 12.75 -9.76
C PRO A 7 -8.48 12.84 -11.28
N SER A 8 -8.37 11.70 -11.95
CA SER A 8 -8.59 11.65 -13.39
C SER A 8 -9.55 10.52 -13.67
N ASP A 9 -10.63 10.82 -14.39
CA ASP A 9 -11.60 9.84 -14.88
C ASP A 9 -10.95 8.82 -15.83
N THR A 10 -9.74 9.14 -16.32
CA THR A 10 -8.93 8.25 -17.18
C THR A 10 -7.99 7.34 -16.39
N CYS A 11 -7.91 7.47 -15.07
CA CYS A 11 -7.01 6.66 -14.26
C CYS A 11 -7.50 5.21 -14.17
N ARG A 12 -6.75 4.29 -14.78
CA ARG A 12 -6.99 2.85 -14.71
C ARG A 12 -6.35 2.16 -13.50
N CYS A 13 -5.63 2.90 -12.66
CA CYS A 13 -5.04 2.32 -11.45
C CYS A 13 -6.15 1.98 -10.45
N PRO A 14 -6.04 0.85 -9.73
CA PRO A 14 -6.97 0.49 -8.68
C PRO A 14 -7.16 1.65 -7.71
N ALA A 15 -8.41 2.02 -7.46
CA ALA A 15 -8.76 3.04 -6.49
C ALA A 15 -8.54 2.58 -5.04
N ILE A 16 -8.01 1.37 -4.81
CA ILE A 16 -7.77 0.79 -3.49
C ILE A 16 -6.38 0.17 -3.49
N HIS A 17 -5.52 0.65 -2.61
CA HIS A 17 -4.23 0.04 -2.30
C HIS A 17 -4.10 -0.12 -0.79
N CYS A 18 -3.61 -1.27 -0.35
CA CYS A 18 -3.32 -1.52 1.06
C CYS A 18 -2.14 -0.64 1.49
N PRO A 19 -2.24 0.19 2.54
CA PRO A 19 -1.13 1.06 2.96
C PRO A 19 0.07 0.29 3.51
N ILE A 20 -0.10 -1.01 3.82
CA ILE A 20 0.95 -1.87 4.39
C ILE A 20 1.79 -2.55 3.29
N CYS A 21 1.16 -3.14 2.28
CA CYS A 21 1.87 -3.91 1.25
C CYS A 21 1.58 -3.47 -0.18
N VAL A 22 0.87 -2.35 -0.36
CA VAL A 22 0.52 -1.76 -1.66
C VAL A 22 -0.33 -2.67 -2.57
N GLY A 23 -0.81 -3.79 -2.02
CA GLY A 23 -1.66 -4.76 -2.73
C GLY A 23 -3.07 -4.23 -3.01
N PRO A 24 -3.80 -4.83 -3.97
CA PRO A 24 -5.12 -4.39 -4.39
C PRO A 24 -6.23 -4.81 -3.41
N HIS A 25 -6.15 -4.36 -2.16
CA HIS A 25 -7.10 -4.67 -1.08
C HIS A 25 -7.09 -3.59 0.00
N HIS A 26 -8.15 -3.53 0.81
CA HIS A 26 -8.23 -2.60 1.95
C HIS A 26 -7.32 -3.03 3.10
N ARG A 27 -6.97 -2.08 3.98
CA ARG A 27 -6.19 -2.34 5.21
C ARG A 27 -6.82 -3.45 6.06
N ASP A 28 -8.14 -3.44 6.22
CA ASP A 28 -8.87 -4.39 7.06
C ASP A 28 -8.81 -5.83 6.51
N SER A 29 -8.67 -5.96 5.19
CA SER A 29 -8.50 -7.26 4.53
C SER A 29 -7.03 -7.69 4.43
N HIS A 30 -6.08 -6.96 5.03
CA HIS A 30 -4.66 -7.20 4.84
C HIS A 30 -4.24 -8.60 5.27
N HIS A 31 -4.68 -9.08 6.45
CA HIS A 31 -4.29 -10.41 6.94
C HIS A 31 -4.84 -11.56 6.08
N SER A 32 -6.02 -11.40 5.47
CA SER A 32 -6.65 -12.45 4.68
C SER A 32 -6.23 -12.44 3.21
N MET A 33 -5.79 -11.30 2.68
CA MET A 33 -5.47 -11.10 1.26
C MET A 33 -3.98 -11.03 0.97
N SER A 34 -3.15 -10.51 1.90
CA SER A 34 -1.73 -10.30 1.62
C SER A 34 -0.95 -11.61 1.70
N GLY A 35 -0.11 -11.88 0.71
CA GLY A 35 0.73 -13.08 0.71
C GLY A 35 1.71 -13.13 1.90
N CYS A 36 2.11 -11.97 2.44
CA CYS A 36 3.01 -11.88 3.59
C CYS A 36 2.34 -12.23 4.93
N CYS A 37 1.03 -12.00 5.10
CA CYS A 37 0.34 -12.29 6.37
C CYS A 37 -0.65 -13.45 6.31
N LYS A 38 -1.18 -13.80 5.13
CA LYS A 38 -2.16 -14.87 4.96
C LYS A 38 -1.63 -16.25 5.31
N GLY A 39 -0.31 -16.43 5.24
CA GLY A 39 0.30 -17.74 5.29
C GLY A 39 0.06 -18.55 4.02
N ASN A 40 0.71 -19.71 3.95
CA ASN A 40 0.57 -20.65 2.85
C ASN A 40 0.66 -22.09 3.40
N PRO A 41 -0.48 -22.75 3.71
CA PRO A 41 -0.49 -24.11 4.23
C PRO A 41 -0.01 -25.15 3.20
N LYS A 42 0.02 -24.79 1.91
CA LYS A 42 0.51 -25.66 0.82
C LYS A 42 2.02 -25.51 0.57
N ALA A 43 2.71 -24.61 1.26
CA ALA A 43 4.17 -24.49 1.18
C ALA A 43 4.87 -25.66 1.90
N SER A 44 6.12 -25.94 1.52
CA SER A 44 6.99 -26.89 2.23
C SER A 44 8.26 -26.16 2.69
N PRO A 45 8.41 -25.89 4.01
CA PRO A 45 7.46 -26.17 5.10
C PRO A 45 6.21 -25.26 5.06
N PRO A 46 5.08 -25.65 5.69
CA PRO A 46 3.89 -24.82 5.75
C PRO A 46 4.17 -23.46 6.40
N ILE A 47 3.73 -22.39 5.74
CA ILE A 47 3.84 -21.03 6.27
C ILE A 47 2.56 -20.74 7.03
N LEU A 48 2.65 -20.51 8.34
CA LEU A 48 1.51 -20.14 9.15
C LEU A 48 1.06 -18.70 8.85
N PRO A 49 -0.25 -18.41 8.94
CA PRO A 49 -0.73 -17.03 8.92
C PRO A 49 -0.12 -16.22 10.06
N ALA A 50 0.16 -14.94 9.83
CA ALA A 50 0.58 -14.03 10.88
C ALA A 50 -0.58 -13.78 11.85
N PRO A 51 -0.36 -13.82 13.18
CA PRO A 51 -1.37 -13.44 14.17
C PRO A 51 -1.94 -12.05 13.86
N VAL A 52 -3.25 -11.86 14.06
CA VAL A 52 -3.94 -10.58 13.79
C VAL A 52 -3.31 -9.40 14.54
N ASP A 53 -2.74 -9.69 15.71
CA ASP A 53 -2.17 -8.69 16.62
C ASP A 53 -0.69 -8.39 16.33
N MET A 54 -0.06 -9.13 15.40
CA MET A 54 1.34 -8.96 15.03
C MET A 54 1.47 -7.97 13.87
N ALA A 55 2.43 -7.04 13.99
CA ALA A 55 2.77 -6.16 12.88
C ALA A 55 3.19 -6.98 11.66
N CYS A 56 2.69 -6.60 10.48
CA CYS A 56 3.06 -7.23 9.23
C CYS A 56 4.60 -7.18 9.07
N PRO A 57 5.26 -8.32 8.75
CA PRO A 57 6.72 -8.35 8.54
C PRO A 57 7.16 -7.62 7.27
N HIS A 58 6.21 -7.11 6.48
CA HIS A 58 6.50 -6.40 5.25
C HIS A 58 7.12 -5.04 5.55
N VAL A 59 8.31 -4.81 4.96
CA VAL A 59 8.92 -3.48 4.93
C VAL A 59 8.09 -2.60 4.01
N CYS A 60 7.26 -1.73 4.59
CA CYS A 60 6.41 -0.82 3.84
C CYS A 60 7.29 0.18 3.07
N SER A 61 7.07 0.28 1.75
CA SER A 61 7.61 1.38 0.93
C SER A 61 6.46 2.19 0.34
N CYS A 62 6.62 3.51 0.37
CA CYS A 62 5.60 4.42 -0.14
C CYS A 62 5.49 4.25 -1.66
N ILE A 63 4.29 3.96 -2.16
CA ILE A 63 4.05 3.86 -3.61
C ILE A 63 4.33 5.17 -4.37
N ASN A 64 4.34 6.30 -3.65
CA ASN A 64 4.54 7.63 -4.22
C ASN A 64 6.01 8.05 -4.22
N CYS A 65 6.76 7.91 -3.11
CA CYS A 65 8.16 8.36 -3.08
C CYS A 65 9.20 7.25 -2.91
N SER A 66 8.77 5.99 -2.85
CA SER A 66 9.64 4.80 -2.70
C SER A 66 10.48 4.76 -1.42
N THR A 67 10.24 5.67 -0.47
CA THR A 67 10.91 5.67 0.84
C THR A 67 10.15 4.79 1.85
N GLN A 68 10.78 4.48 2.98
CA GLN A 68 10.26 3.55 3.98
C GLN A 68 9.25 4.23 4.92
N HIS A 69 8.03 4.40 4.43
CA HIS A 69 6.85 4.80 5.21
C HIS A 69 5.57 4.36 4.50
N THR A 70 4.41 4.46 5.16
CA THR A 70 3.13 4.10 4.56
C THR A 70 2.61 5.19 3.60
N PRO A 71 1.88 4.87 2.54
CA PRO A 71 1.36 5.87 1.58
C PRO A 71 0.46 6.95 2.17
N ASP A 72 -0.15 6.70 3.33
CA ASP A 72 -0.98 7.63 4.11
C ASP A 72 -0.21 8.43 5.16
N ASP A 73 1.12 8.27 5.24
CA ASP A 73 1.97 9.09 6.09
C ASP A 73 1.90 10.56 5.65
N ARG A 74 1.49 11.42 6.59
CA ARG A 74 1.33 12.84 6.35
C ARG A 74 2.64 13.53 6.04
N HIS A 75 3.78 12.99 6.45
CA HIS A 75 5.10 13.55 6.14
C HIS A 75 5.54 13.28 4.70
N CYS A 76 4.81 12.43 3.95
CA CYS A 76 5.12 12.20 2.55
C CYS A 76 4.89 13.47 1.73
N PRO A 77 5.87 13.95 0.95
CA PRO A 77 5.67 15.10 0.08
C PRO A 77 4.51 14.91 -0.90
N TYR A 78 4.32 13.70 -1.40
CA TYR A 78 3.19 13.38 -2.28
C TYR A 78 1.84 13.34 -1.58
N TRP A 79 1.82 13.06 -0.26
CA TRP A 79 0.60 13.22 0.53
C TRP A 79 0.26 14.70 0.69
N HIS A 80 1.23 15.53 1.07
CA HIS A 80 1.04 16.98 1.19
C HIS A 80 0.57 17.64 -0.11
N HIS A 81 1.06 17.16 -1.25
CA HIS A 81 0.75 17.71 -2.57
C HIS A 81 -0.24 16.85 -3.36
N CYS A 82 -1.00 15.96 -2.72
CA CYS A 82 -1.88 15.03 -3.42
C CYS A 82 -2.95 15.72 -4.29
N PHE A 83 -3.35 16.95 -3.93
CA PHE A 83 -4.27 17.77 -4.72
C PHE A 83 -3.59 18.82 -5.61
N ASN A 84 -2.25 18.90 -5.61
CA ASN A 84 -1.49 19.86 -6.42
C ASN A 84 -0.95 19.17 -7.69
N CYS A 85 -1.79 19.14 -8.72
CA CYS A 85 -1.46 18.51 -10.00
C CYS A 85 -0.18 19.06 -10.64
N ASP A 86 0.07 20.37 -10.52
CA ASP A 86 1.24 20.99 -11.15
C ASP A 86 2.53 20.59 -10.44
N TRP A 87 2.51 20.49 -9.10
CA TRP A 87 3.63 19.95 -8.34
C TRP A 87 3.91 18.49 -8.70
N ILE A 88 2.87 17.67 -8.83
CA ILE A 88 3.00 16.24 -9.19
C ILE A 88 3.61 16.08 -10.60
N LYS A 89 3.22 16.90 -11.58
CA LYS A 89 3.73 16.84 -12.96
C LYS A 89 5.23 17.17 -13.08
N LEU A 90 5.81 17.84 -12.10
CA LEU A 90 7.20 18.30 -12.12
C LEU A 90 8.19 17.29 -11.50
N ARG A 91 7.75 16.09 -11.09
CA ARG A 91 8.56 15.05 -10.44
C ARG A 91 8.51 13.73 -11.20
#